data_AF-A0A8J4GC36-F1
#
_entry.id   AF-A0A8J4GC36-F1
#
_cell.length_a   1.000
_cell.length_b   1.000
_cell.length_c   1.000
_cell.angle_alpha   90.00
_cell.angle_beta   90.00
_cell.angle_gamma   90.00
#
_symmetry.space_group_name_H-M   'P 1'
#
loop_
_entity.id
_entity.type
_entity.pdbx_description
1 polymer ?
#
loop_
_entity_poly.entity_id
_entity_poly.type
_entity_poly.pdbx_seq_one_letter_code
_entity_poly.pdbx_strand_id
1 'polypeptide(L)'
;MLELLCSMLVRKGRFLDAALVYGALGCRRSGPGADLSVSLDSRVAAMQSAVLHARSAGASALVSRLDSDAKVFGFQDAIVKRLQERQRNQDGGAGWRVGGGAGAMEGGPEAAGPAATGGTALELERALAELSGAPLDLSELYNAYAQPFGLWDICLQMIRFAGGCGNGDPPAVVRTLWDHELLRAHGSCRTASPIGRLERACDAVSNLGSSLYPDSLTLPLMHIAWRLESLAAGLWKRRGSNGDGNAAATATAMGEAADRSSELIVQA
;
A
#
# COMPACT_ATOMS: atom_id res chain seq x y z
N MET A 1 8.57 3.63 -34.36
CA MET A 1 9.89 3.38 -35.00
C MET A 1 10.74 2.40 -34.19
N LEU A 2 10.88 2.56 -32.87
CA LEU A 2 11.67 1.65 -32.02
C LEU A 2 11.09 0.21 -31.92
N GLU A 3 9.77 0.05 -31.89
CA GLU A 3 9.13 -1.28 -31.89
C GLU A 3 9.43 -2.09 -33.17
N LEU A 4 9.44 -1.43 -34.32
CA LEU A 4 9.81 -2.05 -35.59
C LEU A 4 11.28 -2.50 -35.55
N LEU A 5 12.16 -1.67 -34.99
CA LEU A 5 13.57 -2.01 -34.80
C LEU A 5 13.73 -3.23 -33.89
N CYS A 6 12.99 -3.32 -32.78
CA CYS A 6 12.96 -4.51 -31.94
C CYS A 6 12.54 -5.76 -32.72
N SER A 7 11.45 -5.68 -33.49
CA SER A 7 10.97 -6.81 -34.29
C SER A 7 12.00 -7.28 -35.31
N MET A 8 12.74 -6.34 -35.92
CA MET A 8 13.81 -6.67 -36.86
C MET A 8 15.03 -7.29 -36.18
N LEU A 9 15.42 -6.78 -35.01
CA LEU A 9 16.55 -7.35 -34.25
C LEU A 9 16.26 -8.77 -33.79
N VAL A 10 15.03 -9.03 -33.33
CA VAL A 10 14.57 -10.38 -32.97
C VAL A 10 14.59 -11.32 -34.18
N ARG A 11 14.07 -10.88 -35.33
CA ARG A 11 14.13 -11.67 -36.59
C ARG A 11 15.56 -11.96 -37.04
N LYS A 12 16.50 -11.05 -36.76
CA LYS A 12 17.94 -11.21 -37.07
C LYS A 12 18.70 -12.01 -36.02
N GLY A 13 18.04 -12.52 -34.97
CA GLY A 13 18.67 -13.27 -33.88
C GLY A 13 19.56 -12.42 -32.95
N ARG A 14 19.50 -11.09 -33.06
CA ARG A 14 20.30 -10.16 -32.25
C ARG A 14 19.59 -9.87 -30.91
N PHE A 15 19.50 -10.89 -30.06
CA PHE A 15 18.74 -10.82 -28.82
C PHE A 15 19.31 -9.84 -27.79
N LEU A 16 20.63 -9.68 -27.73
CA LEU A 16 21.27 -8.72 -26.82
C LEU A 16 20.86 -7.28 -27.17
N ASP A 17 20.94 -6.91 -28.44
CA ASP A 17 20.55 -5.57 -28.89
C ASP A 17 19.04 -5.35 -28.72
N ALA A 18 18.23 -6.38 -29.00
CA ALA A 18 16.79 -6.32 -28.76
C ALA A 18 16.49 -6.05 -27.28
N ALA A 19 17.18 -6.73 -26.36
CA ALA A 19 17.01 -6.52 -24.92
C ALA A 19 17.33 -5.07 -24.50
N LEU A 20 18.41 -4.49 -25.02
CA LEU A 20 18.76 -3.10 -24.73
C LEU A 20 17.72 -2.10 -25.25
N VAL A 21 17.20 -2.33 -26.46
CA VAL A 21 16.17 -1.44 -27.04
C VAL A 21 14.84 -1.59 -26.30
N TYR A 22 14.43 -2.80 -25.94
CA TYR A 22 13.23 -3.02 -25.13
C TYR A 22 13.35 -2.42 -23.72
N GLY A 23 14.53 -2.50 -23.09
CA GLY A 23 14.80 -1.80 -21.83
C GLY A 23 14.64 -0.28 -21.97
N ALA A 24 15.20 0.31 -23.03
CA ALA A 24 15.06 1.74 -23.31
C ALA A 24 13.60 2.14 -23.59
N LEU A 25 12.81 1.28 -24.26
CA LEU A 25 11.38 1.48 -24.46
C LEU A 25 10.61 1.49 -23.14
N GLY A 26 10.92 0.59 -22.21
CA GLY A 26 10.31 0.54 -20.87
C GLY A 26 10.56 1.81 -20.06
N CYS A 27 11.75 2.39 -20.17
CA CYS A 27 12.12 3.62 -19.44
C CYS A 27 11.62 4.92 -20.09
N ARG A 28 10.88 4.85 -21.21
CA ARG A 28 10.43 6.05 -21.92
C ARG A 28 9.39 6.81 -21.11
N ARG A 29 9.55 8.13 -21.00
CA ARG A 29 8.52 9.03 -20.46
C ARG A 29 7.37 9.16 -21.45
N SER A 30 6.13 9.15 -20.94
CA SER A 30 4.93 9.44 -21.71
C SER A 30 4.99 10.88 -22.22
N GLY A 31 4.93 11.06 -23.54
CA GLY A 31 5.00 12.36 -24.18
C GLY A 31 3.64 13.06 -24.26
N PRO A 32 3.59 14.37 -24.56
CA PRO A 32 2.34 15.06 -24.82
C PRO A 32 1.71 14.56 -26.13
N GLY A 33 0.42 14.22 -26.09
CA GLY A 33 -0.36 13.77 -27.25
C GLY A 33 -0.57 12.25 -27.31
N ALA A 34 -1.63 11.82 -28.00
CA ALA A 34 -2.04 10.41 -28.08
C ALA A 34 -0.95 9.52 -28.71
N ASP A 35 -0.26 10.02 -29.74
CA ASP A 35 0.75 9.25 -30.51
C ASP A 35 2.09 9.06 -29.76
N LEU A 36 2.33 9.88 -28.75
CA LEU A 36 3.54 9.81 -27.90
C LEU A 36 3.23 9.31 -26.49
N SER A 37 1.96 9.09 -26.17
CA SER A 37 1.54 8.52 -24.90
C SER A 37 1.93 7.05 -24.85
N VAL A 38 2.59 6.65 -23.76
CA VAL A 38 2.97 5.26 -23.52
C VAL A 38 2.34 4.84 -22.21
N SER A 39 1.41 3.88 -22.28
CA SER A 39 0.76 3.34 -21.09
C SER A 39 1.78 2.64 -20.19
N LEU A 40 1.50 2.62 -18.90
CA LEU A 40 2.33 1.92 -17.93
C LEU A 40 2.38 0.41 -18.22
N ASP A 41 1.24 -0.20 -18.58
CA ASP A 41 1.18 -1.62 -18.98
C ASP A 41 2.11 -1.94 -20.17
N SER A 42 2.18 -1.04 -21.17
CA SER A 42 3.08 -1.19 -22.31
C SER A 42 4.55 -1.13 -21.87
N ARG A 43 4.89 -0.25 -20.92
CA ARG A 43 6.24 -0.16 -20.34
C ARG A 43 6.61 -1.43 -19.57
N VAL A 44 5.69 -1.97 -18.76
CA VAL A 44 5.89 -3.24 -18.04
C VAL A 44 6.11 -4.39 -19.03
N ALA A 45 5.28 -4.49 -20.06
CA ALA A 45 5.39 -5.53 -21.10
C ALA A 45 6.71 -5.43 -21.88
N ALA A 46 7.15 -4.21 -22.21
CA ALA A 46 8.45 -3.97 -22.85
C ALA A 46 9.59 -4.41 -21.94
N MET A 47 9.53 -4.12 -20.64
CA MET A 47 10.57 -4.53 -19.69
C MET A 47 10.62 -6.05 -19.50
N GLN A 48 9.46 -6.72 -19.42
CA GLN A 48 9.39 -8.19 -19.38
C GLN A 48 9.99 -8.82 -20.66
N SER A 49 9.71 -8.22 -21.82
CA SER A 49 10.29 -8.65 -23.10
C SER A 49 11.81 -8.46 -23.12
N ALA A 50 12.32 -7.37 -22.53
CA ALA A 50 13.76 -7.13 -22.39
C ALA A 50 14.43 -8.24 -21.56
N VAL A 51 13.83 -8.64 -20.45
CA VAL A 51 14.32 -9.74 -19.60
C VAL A 51 14.37 -11.06 -20.38
N LEU A 52 13.30 -11.38 -21.13
CA LEU A 52 13.26 -12.60 -21.95
C LEU A 52 14.38 -12.62 -22.99
N HIS A 53 14.58 -11.53 -23.72
CA HIS A 53 15.64 -11.45 -24.72
C HIS A 53 17.05 -11.49 -24.11
N ALA A 54 17.25 -10.89 -22.93
CA ALA A 54 18.52 -10.98 -22.20
C ALA A 54 18.81 -12.42 -21.74
N ARG A 55 17.78 -13.17 -21.33
CA ARG A 55 17.90 -14.60 -20.99
C ARG A 55 18.26 -15.43 -22.22
N SER A 56 17.60 -15.20 -23.36
CA SER A 56 17.92 -15.86 -24.63
C SER A 56 19.34 -15.56 -25.12
N ALA A 57 19.89 -14.40 -24.79
CA ALA A 57 21.27 -14.02 -25.10
C ALA A 57 22.31 -14.57 -24.10
N GLY A 58 21.89 -15.16 -22.98
CA GLY A 58 22.80 -15.68 -21.95
C GLY A 58 23.51 -14.60 -21.10
N ALA A 59 23.05 -13.35 -21.15
CA ALA A 59 23.70 -12.23 -20.47
C ALA A 59 23.23 -12.10 -19.00
N SER A 60 23.76 -12.94 -18.11
CA SER A 60 23.33 -13.04 -16.70
C SER A 60 23.32 -11.71 -15.92
N ALA A 61 24.35 -10.88 -16.08
CA ALA A 61 24.42 -9.57 -15.44
C ALA A 61 23.29 -8.63 -15.93
N LEU A 62 23.04 -8.61 -17.24
CA LEU A 62 21.96 -7.82 -17.82
C LEU A 62 20.59 -8.32 -17.37
N VAL A 63 20.40 -9.64 -17.29
CA VAL A 63 19.15 -10.25 -16.78
C VAL A 63 18.90 -9.79 -15.35
N SER A 64 19.90 -9.84 -14.47
CA SER A 64 19.71 -9.44 -13.06
C SER A 64 19.26 -7.99 -12.92
N ARG A 65 19.86 -7.07 -13.70
CA ARG A 65 19.48 -5.65 -13.71
C ARG A 65 18.09 -5.42 -14.30
N LEU A 66 17.77 -6.03 -15.44
CA LEU A 66 16.45 -5.87 -16.05
C LEU A 66 15.34 -6.52 -15.20
N ASP A 67 15.65 -7.60 -14.48
CA ASP A 67 14.72 -8.25 -13.55
C ASP A 67 14.44 -7.37 -12.33
N SER A 68 15.47 -6.69 -11.78
CA SER A 68 15.27 -5.70 -10.73
C SER A 68 14.45 -4.52 -11.21
N ASP A 69 14.74 -3.98 -12.40
CA ASP A 69 13.99 -2.88 -12.98
C ASP A 69 12.53 -3.28 -13.21
N ALA A 70 12.29 -4.45 -13.83
CA ALA A 70 10.96 -5.00 -14.06
C ALA A 70 10.12 -5.13 -12.78
N LYS A 71 10.75 -5.49 -11.66
CA LYS A 71 10.08 -5.55 -10.35
C LYS A 71 9.68 -4.16 -9.85
N VAL A 72 10.53 -3.15 -10.01
CA VAL A 72 10.19 -1.75 -9.66
C VAL A 72 9.01 -1.26 -10.50
N PHE A 73 9.02 -1.54 -11.81
CA PHE A 73 7.87 -1.26 -12.68
C PHE A 73 6.60 -1.99 -12.24
N GLY A 74 6.72 -3.24 -11.79
CA GLY A 74 5.61 -4.00 -11.22
C GLY A 74 5.04 -3.38 -9.94
N PHE A 75 5.88 -2.81 -9.06
CA PHE A 75 5.39 -2.07 -7.90
C PHE A 75 4.64 -0.80 -8.30
N GLN A 76 5.15 -0.06 -9.29
CA GLN A 76 4.48 1.12 -9.82
C GLN A 76 3.09 0.77 -10.39
N ASP A 77 3.00 -0.32 -11.16
CA ASP A 77 1.73 -0.84 -11.69
C ASP A 77 0.75 -1.22 -10.58
N ALA A 78 1.22 -1.96 -9.57
CA ALA A 78 0.41 -2.37 -8.43
C ALA A 78 -0.14 -1.16 -7.66
N ILE A 79 0.66 -0.11 -7.46
CA ILE A 79 0.23 1.14 -6.83
C ILE A 79 -0.86 1.80 -7.67
N VAL A 80 -0.64 1.96 -8.98
CA VAL A 80 -1.62 2.58 -9.90
C VAL A 80 -2.95 1.83 -9.86
N LYS A 81 -2.94 0.50 -10.00
CA LYS A 81 -4.15 -0.32 -9.96
C LYS A 81 -4.92 -0.16 -8.65
N ARG A 82 -4.21 -0.16 -7.53
CA ARG A 82 -4.80 0.00 -6.20
C ARG A 82 -5.41 1.38 -5.98
N LEU A 83 -4.78 2.42 -6.52
CA LEU A 83 -5.29 3.79 -6.50
C LEU A 83 -6.50 3.96 -7.41
N GLN A 84 -6.51 3.35 -8.60
CA GLN A 84 -7.65 3.32 -9.52
C GLN A 84 -8.85 2.57 -8.91
N GLU A 85 -8.64 1.44 -8.24
CA GLU A 85 -9.70 0.74 -7.51
C GLU A 85 -10.30 1.62 -6.43
N ARG A 86 -9.46 2.37 -5.69
CA ARG A 86 -9.92 3.32 -4.67
C ARG A 86 -10.68 4.49 -5.28
N GLN A 87 -10.25 5.00 -6.43
CA GLN A 87 -10.97 6.05 -7.18
C GLN A 87 -12.36 5.54 -7.60
N ARG A 88 -12.43 4.38 -8.27
CA ARG A 88 -13.68 3.75 -8.69
C ARG A 88 -14.65 3.51 -7.53
N ASN A 89 -14.15 3.09 -6.37
CA ASN A 89 -14.97 2.87 -5.18
C ASN A 89 -15.50 4.19 -4.59
N GLN A 90 -14.76 5.29 -4.73
CA GLN A 90 -15.22 6.62 -4.31
C GLN A 90 -16.27 7.18 -5.27
N ASP A 91 -16.05 7.05 -6.58
CA ASP A 91 -16.99 7.51 -7.61
C ASP A 91 -18.31 6.73 -7.57
N GLY A 92 -18.23 5.40 -7.40
CA GLY A 92 -19.40 4.54 -7.21
C GLY A 92 -20.17 4.84 -5.91
N GLY A 93 -19.49 5.30 -4.86
CA GLY A 93 -20.11 5.73 -3.60
C GLY A 93 -20.77 7.12 -3.69
N ALA A 94 -20.24 8.01 -4.51
CA ALA A 94 -20.83 9.33 -4.78
C ALA A 94 -22.13 9.22 -5.60
N GLY A 95 -22.21 8.27 -6.54
CA GLY A 95 -23.41 8.00 -7.33
C GLY A 95 -24.63 7.54 -6.51
N TRP A 96 -24.42 6.83 -5.39
CA TRP A 96 -25.50 6.40 -4.50
C TRP A 96 -26.10 7.57 -3.69
N ARG A 97 -25.30 8.58 -3.33
CA ARG A 97 -25.79 9.73 -2.55
C ARG A 97 -26.65 10.70 -3.34
N VAL A 98 -26.58 10.69 -4.68
CA VAL A 98 -27.40 11.55 -5.54
C VAL A 98 -28.77 10.92 -5.84
N GLY A 99 -28.95 9.61 -5.63
CA GLY A 99 -30.19 8.89 -5.93
C GLY A 99 -31.19 8.71 -4.78
N GLY A 100 -30.83 9.08 -3.54
CA GLY A 100 -31.65 8.79 -2.34
C GLY A 100 -31.85 10.01 -1.46
N GLY A 101 -32.75 10.94 -1.85
CA GLY A 101 -33.05 12.10 -1.00
C GLY A 101 -33.90 13.19 -1.63
N ALA A 102 -34.92 12.86 -2.43
CA ALA A 102 -35.99 13.81 -2.75
C ALA A 102 -37.11 13.63 -1.70
N GLY A 103 -36.97 14.33 -0.57
CA GLY A 103 -37.92 14.25 0.55
C GLY A 103 -37.73 15.39 1.55
N ALA A 104 -38.21 16.57 1.15
CA ALA A 104 -38.75 17.68 1.94
C ALA A 104 -38.15 18.10 3.32
N MET A 105 -37.79 19.40 3.35
CA MET A 105 -38.09 20.43 4.37
C MET A 105 -37.04 20.79 5.45
N GLU A 106 -36.38 21.94 5.17
CA GLU A 106 -35.96 23.09 6.00
C GLU A 106 -35.31 22.95 7.40
N GLY A 107 -34.15 23.62 7.54
CA GLY A 107 -33.71 24.26 8.80
C GLY A 107 -32.20 24.45 8.99
N GLY A 108 -31.66 25.64 8.64
CA GLY A 108 -30.52 26.27 9.33
C GLY A 108 -29.06 25.91 8.92
N PRO A 109 -28.17 26.90 8.65
CA PRO A 109 -26.80 26.65 8.20
C PRO A 109 -25.80 26.67 9.36
N GLU A 110 -25.05 25.58 9.57
CA GLU A 110 -23.82 25.63 10.37
C GLU A 110 -22.78 24.62 9.86
N ALA A 111 -21.54 25.10 9.83
CA ALA A 111 -20.39 24.64 9.09
C ALA A 111 -19.87 23.24 9.45
N ALA A 112 -19.71 22.41 8.42
CA ALA A 112 -18.53 21.58 8.20
C ALA A 112 -18.47 21.21 6.70
N GLY A 113 -17.73 22.00 5.92
CA GLY A 113 -17.79 21.97 4.45
C GLY A 113 -17.34 20.64 3.82
N PRO A 114 -17.84 20.31 2.61
CA PRO A 114 -17.39 19.16 1.81
C PRO A 114 -15.99 19.32 1.18
N ALA A 115 -15.19 20.29 1.63
CA ALA A 115 -13.90 20.66 1.01
C ALA A 115 -12.77 19.65 1.26
N ALA A 116 -12.82 18.86 2.34
CA ALA A 116 -11.74 17.93 2.68
C ALA A 116 -11.72 16.67 1.78
N THR A 117 -12.85 16.28 1.18
CA THR A 117 -12.92 15.13 0.26
C THR A 117 -12.51 15.50 -1.16
N GLY A 118 -12.70 16.76 -1.56
CA GLY A 118 -12.25 17.28 -2.85
C GLY A 118 -10.72 17.35 -2.97
N GLY A 119 -10.02 17.70 -1.89
CA GLY A 119 -8.56 17.71 -1.85
C GLY A 119 -7.97 16.32 -2.08
N THR A 120 -8.48 15.29 -1.39
CA THR A 120 -7.99 13.92 -1.53
C THR A 120 -8.25 13.30 -2.91
N ALA A 121 -9.35 13.70 -3.57
CA ALA A 121 -9.67 13.22 -4.91
C ALA A 121 -8.74 13.85 -5.97
N LEU A 122 -8.51 15.17 -5.89
CA LEU A 122 -7.57 15.87 -6.77
C LEU A 122 -6.12 15.40 -6.56
N GLU A 123 -5.73 15.14 -5.32
CA GLU A 123 -4.43 14.55 -4.99
C GLU A 123 -4.28 13.14 -5.58
N LEU A 124 -5.33 12.33 -5.53
CA LEU A 124 -5.36 11.00 -6.13
C LEU A 124 -5.23 11.04 -7.65
N GLU A 125 -5.99 11.93 -8.31
CA GLU A 125 -5.91 12.13 -9.76
C GLU A 125 -4.53 12.62 -10.19
N ARG A 126 -3.95 13.58 -9.45
CA ARG A 126 -2.60 14.06 -9.69
C ARG A 126 -1.57 12.93 -9.53
N ALA A 127 -1.69 12.13 -8.47
CA ALA A 127 -0.80 11.00 -8.24
C ALA A 127 -0.88 9.98 -9.39
N LEU A 128 -2.07 9.67 -9.89
CA LEU A 128 -2.26 8.78 -11.03
C LEU A 128 -1.67 9.34 -12.33
N ALA A 129 -1.81 10.66 -12.56
CA ALA A 129 -1.20 11.32 -13.72
C ALA A 129 0.33 11.27 -13.66
N GLU A 130 0.92 11.50 -12.48
CA GLU A 130 2.38 11.43 -12.29
C GLU A 130 2.91 9.99 -12.45
N LEU A 131 2.25 9.01 -11.81
CA LEU A 131 2.61 7.59 -11.90
C LEU A 131 2.44 7.02 -13.33
N SER A 132 1.49 7.51 -14.11
CA SER A 132 1.33 7.09 -15.52
C SER A 132 2.32 7.79 -16.47
N GLY A 133 2.92 8.90 -16.05
CA GLY A 133 3.78 9.74 -16.87
C GLY A 133 5.21 9.22 -17.05
N ALA A 134 5.88 8.79 -15.98
CA ALA A 134 7.30 8.40 -16.03
C ALA A 134 7.61 7.18 -15.15
N PRO A 135 8.66 6.39 -15.46
CA PRO A 135 9.23 5.46 -14.50
C PRO A 135 9.71 6.24 -13.27
N LEU A 136 9.39 5.74 -12.08
CA LEU A 136 9.88 6.30 -10.81
C LEU A 136 10.79 5.30 -10.11
N ASP A 137 11.70 5.82 -9.30
CA ASP A 137 12.60 4.98 -8.52
C ASP A 137 11.89 4.37 -7.30
N LEU A 138 12.42 3.25 -6.80
CA LEU A 138 11.81 2.51 -5.67
C LEU A 138 11.61 3.40 -4.43
N SER A 139 12.58 4.26 -4.12
CA SER A 139 12.51 5.18 -2.98
C SER A 139 11.41 6.24 -3.14
N GLU A 140 11.20 6.74 -4.36
CA GLU A 140 10.12 7.70 -4.65
C GLU A 140 8.76 7.01 -4.54
N LEU A 141 8.63 5.82 -5.13
CA LEU A 141 7.42 4.99 -5.02
C LEU A 141 7.04 4.73 -3.57
N TYR A 142 8.03 4.47 -2.70
CA TYR A 142 7.80 4.17 -1.30
C TYR A 142 7.35 5.41 -0.52
N ASN A 143 8.13 6.50 -0.62
CA ASN A 143 7.96 7.68 0.23
C ASN A 143 6.83 8.60 -0.24
N ALA A 144 6.67 8.79 -1.55
CA ALA A 144 5.70 9.73 -2.12
C ALA A 144 4.32 9.10 -2.35
N TYR A 145 4.25 7.77 -2.54
CA TYR A 145 3.01 7.10 -2.92
C TYR A 145 2.61 5.98 -1.95
N ALA A 146 3.40 4.91 -1.82
CA ALA A 146 2.98 3.72 -1.08
C ALA A 146 2.66 4.03 0.40
N GLN A 147 3.54 4.77 1.09
CA GLN A 147 3.35 5.13 2.50
C GLN A 147 2.21 6.16 2.72
N PRO A 148 2.12 7.29 1.98
CA PRO A 148 1.03 8.26 2.15
C PRO A 148 -0.35 7.68 1.84
N PHE A 149 -0.47 6.81 0.83
CA PHE A 149 -1.75 6.19 0.47
C PHE A 149 -2.09 4.97 1.33
N GLY A 150 -1.23 4.56 2.26
CA GLY A 150 -1.45 3.44 3.18
C GLY A 150 -1.50 2.07 2.50
N LEU A 151 -0.63 1.88 1.50
CA LEU A 151 -0.48 0.64 0.73
C LEU A 151 0.55 -0.29 1.40
N TRP A 152 0.28 -0.67 2.64
CA TRP A 152 1.23 -1.39 3.51
C TRP A 152 1.65 -2.75 2.93
N ASP A 153 0.73 -3.41 2.24
CA ASP A 153 0.95 -4.62 1.44
C ASP A 153 2.07 -4.45 0.42
N ILE A 154 2.08 -3.32 -0.29
CA ILE A 154 3.11 -3.01 -1.30
C ILE A 154 4.39 -2.56 -0.61
N CYS A 155 4.29 -1.74 0.46
CA CYS A 155 5.45 -1.32 1.25
C CYS A 155 6.27 -2.51 1.77
N LEU A 156 5.62 -3.55 2.29
CA LEU A 156 6.29 -4.76 2.79
C LEU A 156 7.03 -5.51 1.66
N GLN A 157 6.40 -5.62 0.48
CA GLN A 157 7.04 -6.25 -0.68
C GLN A 157 8.22 -5.43 -1.21
N MET A 158 8.12 -4.10 -1.19
CA MET A 158 9.21 -3.20 -1.57
C MET A 158 10.38 -3.30 -0.58
N ILE A 159 10.10 -3.39 0.72
CA ILE A 159 11.13 -3.59 1.75
C ILE A 159 11.81 -4.95 1.58
N ARG A 160 11.06 -6.03 1.30
CA ARG A 160 11.66 -7.34 0.97
C ARG A 160 12.55 -7.26 -0.26
N PHE A 161 12.11 -6.53 -1.27
CA PHE A 161 12.88 -6.35 -2.51
C PHE A 161 14.16 -5.52 -2.29
N ALA A 162 14.10 -4.46 -1.47
CA ALA A 162 15.25 -3.60 -1.16
C ALA A 162 16.22 -4.23 -0.14
N GLY A 163 15.69 -4.90 0.87
CA GLY A 163 16.41 -5.57 1.95
C GLY A 163 16.79 -6.98 1.53
N GLY A 164 17.81 -7.09 0.68
CA GLY A 164 18.43 -8.39 0.38
C GLY A 164 18.79 -9.12 1.67
N CYS A 165 18.19 -10.30 1.87
CA CYS A 165 18.37 -11.26 2.97
C CYS A 165 19.45 -10.90 4.00
N GLY A 166 19.07 -10.16 5.03
CA GLY A 166 19.89 -10.01 6.24
C GLY A 166 19.49 -11.04 7.29
N ASN A 167 20.46 -11.63 7.98
CA ASN A 167 20.18 -12.32 9.24
C ASN A 167 20.19 -11.26 10.36
N GLY A 168 19.01 -10.86 10.83
CA GLY A 168 18.87 -9.87 11.90
C GLY A 168 17.47 -9.86 12.49
N ASP A 169 17.25 -8.99 13.47
CA ASP A 169 15.90 -8.73 13.98
C ASP A 169 15.05 -8.03 12.92
N PRO A 170 13.76 -8.36 12.81
CA PRO A 170 12.86 -7.68 11.90
C PRO A 170 12.82 -6.19 12.28
N PRO A 171 13.05 -5.27 11.34
CA PRO A 171 13.12 -3.85 11.65
C PRO A 171 11.78 -3.38 12.24
N ALA A 172 11.84 -2.48 13.22
CA ALA A 172 10.65 -1.94 13.88
C ALA A 172 9.61 -1.41 12.86
N VAL A 173 10.09 -0.88 11.73
CA VAL A 173 9.28 -0.43 10.59
C VAL A 173 8.39 -1.56 10.02
N VAL A 174 8.93 -2.77 9.82
CA VAL A 174 8.13 -3.91 9.32
C VAL A 174 7.03 -4.28 10.31
N ARG A 175 7.32 -4.30 11.62
CA ARG A 175 6.30 -4.55 12.65
C ARG A 175 5.19 -3.51 12.62
N THR A 176 5.55 -2.22 12.45
CA THR A 176 4.55 -1.15 12.34
C THR A 176 3.72 -1.24 11.06
N LEU A 177 4.31 -1.64 9.94
CA LEU A 177 3.57 -1.84 8.68
C LEU A 177 2.57 -2.99 8.80
N TRP A 178 2.96 -4.10 9.42
CA TRP A 178 2.04 -5.19 9.75
C TRP A 178 0.93 -4.75 10.70
N ASP A 179 1.26 -3.93 11.70
CA ASP A 179 0.26 -3.37 12.61
C ASP A 179 -0.79 -2.53 11.85
N HIS A 180 -0.35 -1.70 10.92
CA HIS A 180 -1.24 -0.91 10.06
C HIS A 180 -2.07 -1.78 9.11
N GLU A 181 -1.48 -2.84 8.54
CA GLU A 181 -2.18 -3.77 7.65
C GLU A 181 -3.27 -4.55 8.36
N LEU A 182 -2.97 -5.11 9.53
CA LEU A 182 -3.92 -5.86 10.34
C LEU A 182 -5.10 -4.97 10.78
N LEU A 183 -4.80 -3.75 11.23
CA LEU A 183 -5.84 -2.79 11.61
C LEU A 183 -6.67 -2.32 10.40
N ARG A 184 -6.06 -2.19 9.21
CA ARG A 184 -6.76 -1.87 7.96
C ARG A 184 -7.70 -3.01 7.56
N ALA A 185 -7.21 -4.25 7.53
CA ALA A 185 -7.99 -5.43 7.17
C ALA A 185 -9.16 -5.66 8.14
N HIS A 186 -8.90 -5.57 9.45
CA HIS A 186 -9.92 -5.69 10.49
C HIS A 186 -10.97 -4.57 10.40
N GLY A 187 -10.56 -3.34 10.06
CA GLY A 187 -11.45 -2.18 9.91
C GLY A 187 -12.19 -2.09 8.56
N SER A 188 -11.84 -2.92 7.58
CA SER A 188 -12.33 -2.83 6.19
C SER A 188 -13.84 -3.04 6.06
N CYS A 189 -14.45 -3.78 6.98
CA CYS A 189 -15.89 -4.08 6.95
C CYS A 189 -16.51 -3.77 8.32
N ARG A 190 -17.06 -2.56 8.45
CA ARG A 190 -17.68 -2.10 9.71
C ARG A 190 -18.97 -2.86 10.06
N THR A 191 -19.60 -3.49 9.07
CA THR A 191 -20.85 -4.25 9.22
C THR A 191 -20.62 -5.75 9.50
N ALA A 192 -19.39 -6.24 9.41
CA ALA A 192 -19.07 -7.64 9.66
C ALA A 192 -19.07 -7.95 11.16
N SER A 193 -19.44 -9.20 11.49
CA SER A 193 -19.29 -9.75 12.85
C SER A 193 -17.82 -9.65 13.32
N PRO A 194 -17.55 -9.65 14.64
CA PRO A 194 -16.18 -9.63 15.14
C PRO A 194 -15.32 -10.78 14.57
N ILE A 195 -15.93 -11.95 14.37
CA ILE A 195 -15.29 -13.12 13.74
C ILE A 195 -14.97 -12.83 12.27
N GLY A 196 -15.93 -12.32 11.49
CA GLY A 196 -15.70 -11.99 10.08
C GLY A 196 -14.64 -10.89 9.87
N ARG A 197 -14.49 -9.97 10.83
CA ARG A 197 -13.39 -8.98 10.80
C ARG A 197 -12.04 -9.60 11.14
N LEU A 198 -11.99 -10.63 11.98
CA LEU A 198 -10.78 -11.39 12.26
C LEU A 198 -10.38 -12.26 11.07
N GLU A 199 -11.34 -12.95 10.44
CA GLU A 199 -11.12 -13.74 9.22
C GLU A 199 -10.47 -12.88 8.11
N ARG A 200 -10.96 -11.66 7.89
CA ARG A 200 -10.36 -10.70 6.95
C ARG A 200 -8.89 -10.37 7.27
N ALA A 201 -8.54 -10.26 8.55
CA ALA A 201 -7.16 -10.02 8.96
C ALA A 201 -6.28 -11.26 8.71
N CYS A 202 -6.80 -12.46 8.98
CA CYS A 202 -6.14 -13.72 8.67
C CYS A 202 -5.95 -13.93 7.16
N ASP A 203 -6.95 -13.57 6.34
CA ASP A 203 -6.86 -13.62 4.88
C ASP A 203 -5.78 -12.66 4.36
N ALA A 204 -5.71 -11.44 4.91
CA ALA A 204 -4.67 -10.47 4.55
C ALA A 204 -3.27 -11.01 4.86
N VAL A 205 -3.08 -11.64 6.03
CA VAL A 205 -1.82 -12.30 6.41
C VAL A 205 -1.51 -13.48 5.50
N SER A 206 -2.48 -14.31 5.16
CA SER A 206 -2.28 -15.49 4.30
C SER A 206 -1.88 -15.09 2.89
N ASN A 207 -2.56 -14.08 2.32
CA ASN A 207 -2.28 -13.56 0.99
C ASN A 207 -0.87 -12.94 0.92
N LEU A 208 -0.51 -12.08 1.89
CA LEU A 208 0.80 -11.44 1.93
C LEU A 208 1.93 -12.40 2.34
N GLY A 209 1.65 -13.29 3.29
CA GLY A 209 2.61 -14.25 3.81
C GLY A 209 3.17 -15.18 2.74
N SER A 210 2.34 -15.58 1.76
CA SER A 210 2.80 -16.42 0.65
C SER A 210 3.87 -15.74 -0.23
N SER A 211 3.77 -14.42 -0.41
CA SER A 211 4.73 -13.61 -1.17
C SER A 211 5.98 -13.25 -0.36
N LEU A 212 5.84 -13.12 0.96
CA LEU A 212 6.90 -12.73 1.89
C LEU A 212 7.66 -13.93 2.49
N TYR A 213 7.19 -15.15 2.32
CA TYR A 213 7.95 -16.36 2.65
C TYR A 213 9.12 -16.57 1.66
N PRO A 214 10.29 -17.09 2.05
CA PRO A 214 10.71 -17.56 3.39
C PRO A 214 11.40 -16.50 4.26
N ASP A 215 11.26 -15.21 3.98
CA ASP A 215 12.06 -14.17 4.62
C ASP A 215 11.53 -13.82 6.03
N SER A 216 12.31 -14.17 7.06
CA SER A 216 11.98 -13.93 8.46
C SER A 216 12.04 -12.45 8.86
N LEU A 217 12.73 -11.60 8.09
CA LEU A 217 12.81 -10.16 8.38
C LEU A 217 11.51 -9.45 8.03
N THR A 218 10.89 -9.83 6.92
CA THR A 218 9.66 -9.19 6.43
C THR A 218 8.40 -9.90 6.91
N LEU A 219 8.52 -11.13 7.41
CA LEU A 219 7.44 -11.91 8.01
C LEU A 219 7.73 -12.26 9.49
N PRO A 220 7.59 -11.30 10.44
CA PRO A 220 7.79 -11.56 11.86
C PRO A 220 6.62 -12.35 12.45
N LEU A 221 6.61 -13.67 12.24
CA LEU A 221 5.50 -14.56 12.60
C LEU A 221 5.06 -14.43 14.06
N MET A 222 5.99 -14.34 15.01
CA MET A 222 5.67 -14.20 16.43
C MET A 222 4.90 -12.90 16.72
N HIS A 223 5.31 -11.79 16.09
CA HIS A 223 4.64 -10.50 16.23
C HIS A 223 3.23 -10.56 15.63
N ILE A 224 3.10 -11.12 14.41
CA ILE A 224 1.82 -11.23 13.71
C ILE A 224 0.84 -12.12 14.48
N ALA A 225 1.30 -13.26 15.00
CA ALA A 225 0.48 -14.19 15.79
C ALA A 225 -0.06 -13.51 17.06
N TRP A 226 0.83 -12.89 17.85
CA TRP A 226 0.43 -12.17 19.06
C TRP A 226 -0.55 -11.02 18.77
N ARG A 227 -0.38 -10.34 17.64
CA ARG A 227 -1.27 -9.28 17.17
C ARG A 227 -2.66 -9.79 16.78
N LEU A 228 -2.75 -10.93 16.09
CA LEU A 228 -4.02 -11.57 15.76
C LEU A 228 -4.74 -12.06 17.03
N GLU A 229 -4.01 -12.65 17.99
CA GLU A 229 -4.56 -13.03 19.30
C GLU A 229 -5.11 -11.81 20.05
N SER A 230 -4.37 -10.70 20.03
CA SER A 230 -4.79 -9.43 20.63
C SER A 230 -6.04 -8.85 19.97
N LEU A 231 -6.21 -9.01 18.65
CA LEU A 231 -7.45 -8.65 17.94
C LEU A 231 -8.60 -9.55 18.33
N ALA A 232 -8.38 -10.86 18.39
CA ALA A 232 -9.40 -11.85 18.78
C ALA A 232 -9.90 -11.60 20.21
N ALA A 233 -9.00 -11.24 21.12
CA ALA A 233 -9.32 -10.87 22.50
C ALA A 233 -9.96 -9.47 22.63
N GLY A 234 -10.03 -8.68 21.56
CA GLY A 234 -10.56 -7.31 21.58
C GLY A 234 -9.70 -6.31 22.36
N LEU A 235 -8.45 -6.66 22.68
CA LEU A 235 -7.52 -5.85 23.47
C LEU A 235 -6.82 -4.78 22.62
N TRP A 236 -6.77 -4.99 21.30
CA TRP A 236 -6.11 -4.05 20.40
C TRP A 236 -7.08 -2.98 19.90
N LYS A 237 -7.16 -1.89 20.66
CA LYS A 237 -7.85 -0.67 20.22
C LYS A 237 -6.94 0.12 19.28
N ARG A 238 -7.49 0.53 18.13
CA ARG A 238 -6.81 1.46 17.22
C ARG A 238 -6.52 2.73 18.02
N ARG A 239 -5.22 3.03 18.24
CA ARG A 239 -4.75 4.23 18.93
C ARG A 239 -5.31 5.44 18.18
N GLY A 240 -6.42 5.99 18.67
CA GLY A 240 -7.22 7.00 17.96
C GLY A 240 -8.75 6.89 18.09
N SER A 241 -9.31 5.80 18.62
CA SER A 241 -10.72 5.83 19.08
C SER A 241 -10.79 6.39 20.50
N ASN A 242 -10.35 7.64 20.69
CA ASN A 242 -10.67 8.39 21.90
C ASN A 242 -12.18 8.68 21.87
N GLY A 243 -12.94 7.82 22.53
CA GLY A 243 -14.03 8.32 23.34
C GLY A 243 -13.38 9.05 24.52
N ASP A 244 -13.38 10.38 24.47
CA ASP A 244 -13.04 11.28 25.58
C ASP A 244 -14.06 11.21 26.75
N GLY A 245 -14.64 10.04 27.01
CA GLY A 245 -15.68 9.87 28.02
C GLY A 245 -15.31 8.97 29.20
N ASN A 246 -14.29 8.10 29.09
CA ASN A 246 -14.14 7.02 30.08
C ASN A 246 -12.72 6.81 30.65
N ALA A 247 -11.72 7.54 30.16
CA ALA A 247 -10.39 7.55 30.79
C ALA A 247 -10.34 8.48 32.02
N ALA A 248 -11.19 9.52 32.07
CA ALA A 248 -11.32 10.36 33.25
C ALA A 248 -11.90 9.60 34.44
N ALA A 249 -12.91 8.74 34.23
CA ALA A 249 -13.58 7.99 35.30
C ALA A 249 -12.71 6.89 35.95
N THR A 250 -11.74 6.34 35.22
CA THR A 250 -10.81 5.33 35.77
C THR A 250 -9.61 5.98 36.46
N ALA A 251 -9.22 7.20 36.08
CA ALA A 251 -8.21 7.98 36.77
C ALA A 251 -8.71 8.57 38.11
N THR A 252 -9.97 9.03 38.19
CA THR A 252 -10.56 9.45 39.48
C THR A 252 -10.78 8.29 40.44
N ALA A 253 -11.09 7.08 39.95
CA ALA A 253 -11.25 5.91 40.81
C ALA A 253 -9.92 5.40 41.43
N MET A 254 -8.78 5.57 40.74
CA MET A 254 -7.47 5.26 41.32
C MET A 254 -6.92 6.39 42.22
N GLY A 255 -7.31 7.65 41.98
CA GLY A 255 -6.99 8.77 42.86
C GLY A 255 -7.69 8.70 44.23
N GLU A 256 -8.98 8.34 44.24
CA GLU A 256 -9.75 8.20 45.49
C GLU A 256 -9.40 6.95 46.34
N ALA A 257 -8.72 5.96 45.75
CA ALA A 257 -8.20 4.81 46.48
C ALA A 257 -6.83 5.09 47.15
N ALA A 258 -6.03 5.96 46.56
CA ALA A 258 -4.75 6.39 47.11
C ALA A 258 -4.93 7.39 48.28
N ASP A 259 -5.95 8.24 48.24
CA ASP A 259 -6.21 9.24 49.29
C ASP A 259 -6.73 8.59 50.59
N ARG A 260 -7.52 7.51 50.49
CA ARG A 260 -7.98 6.74 51.68
C ARG A 260 -6.89 5.89 52.34
N SER A 261 -5.76 5.68 51.67
CA SER A 261 -4.64 4.90 52.23
C SER A 261 -3.63 5.76 52.99
N SER A 262 -3.79 7.08 52.96
CA SER A 262 -2.83 8.05 53.52
C SER A 262 -3.22 8.60 54.90
N GLU A 263 -4.42 8.31 55.42
CA GLU A 263 -4.92 8.83 56.71
C GLU A 263 -4.73 7.89 57.92
N LEU A 264 -4.04 6.73 57.79
CA LEU A 264 -3.92 5.74 58.87
C LEU A 264 -2.51 5.55 59.47
N ILE A 265 -1.54 6.42 59.16
CA ILE A 265 -0.20 6.35 59.75
C ILE A 265 0.28 7.74 60.16
N VAL A 266 -0.15 8.24 61.32
CA VAL A 266 0.67 8.83 62.40
C VAL A 266 -0.24 9.02 63.63
N GLN A 267 -0.19 8.10 64.59
CA GLN A 267 -0.43 8.41 66.00
C GLN A 267 0.90 8.22 66.73
N ALA A 268 1.44 9.31 67.25
CA ALA A 268 2.39 9.37 68.35
C ALA A 268 1.90 10.46 69.31
#